data_AF-A0A2M9KY40-F1
#
_entry.id   AF-A0A2M9KY40-F1
#
_cell.length_a   1.000
_cell.length_b   1.000
_cell.length_c   1.000
_cell.angle_alpha   90.00
_cell.angle_beta   90.00
_cell.angle_gamma   90.00
#
_symmetry.space_group_name_H-M   'P 1'
#
loop_
_entity.id
_entity.type
_entity.pdbx_description
1 polymer ?
#
loop_
_entity_poly.entity_id
_entity_poly.type
_entity_poly.pdbx_seq_one_letter_code
_entity_poly.pdbx_strand_id
1 'polypeptide(L)'
;MNGSVSEAVEVEWEPGRGRLRVRVGGPPVRPGADEPSPAEFVAPVVLVLSEDSTPLDVEVRGLPADAVRRLSPYSSARHRAPASDVVSLDYEAGWLWVRLAEGRAARRLHGTAGVRLAPGDGFGGVDLDFRPGPAAAN
;
A
#
# COMPACT_ATOMS: atom_id res chain seq x y z
N MET A 1 22.29 -8.31 -17.49
CA MET A 1 20.93 -7.82 -17.79
C MET A 1 20.01 -8.33 -16.70
N ASN A 2 19.84 -7.56 -15.63
CA ASN A 2 18.88 -7.91 -14.57
C ASN A 2 17.58 -7.24 -14.97
N GLY A 3 16.68 -8.02 -15.56
CA GLY A 3 15.31 -7.57 -15.81
C GLY A 3 14.69 -7.25 -14.46
N SER A 4 14.29 -6.00 -14.27
CA SER A 4 13.38 -5.62 -13.19
C SER A 4 12.16 -6.53 -13.32
N VAL A 5 12.02 -7.48 -12.40
CA VAL A 5 10.78 -8.23 -12.29
C VAL A 5 9.76 -7.17 -11.91
N SER A 6 8.96 -6.74 -12.89
CA SER A 6 7.80 -5.91 -12.61
C SER A 6 6.87 -6.81 -11.81
N GLU A 7 6.97 -6.67 -10.50
CA GLU A 7 6.12 -7.33 -9.52
C GLU A 7 4.67 -7.07 -9.95
N ALA A 8 3.95 -8.13 -10.33
CA ALA A 8 2.59 -7.99 -10.83
C ALA A 8 1.71 -7.44 -9.70
N VAL A 9 1.17 -6.24 -9.89
CA VAL A 9 0.30 -5.59 -8.91
C VAL A 9 -1.13 -5.75 -9.37
N GLU A 10 -1.89 -6.57 -8.66
CA GLU A 10 -3.34 -6.65 -8.85
C GLU A 10 -4.01 -5.64 -7.93
N VAL A 11 -4.84 -4.78 -8.50
CA VAL A 11 -5.59 -3.76 -7.78
C VAL A 11 -7.08 -3.99 -8.01
N GLU A 12 -7.83 -4.22 -6.93
CA GLU A 12 -9.29 -4.24 -6.95
C GLU A 12 -9.80 -3.04 -6.14
N TRP A 13 -10.55 -2.15 -6.79
CA TRP A 13 -11.18 -1.00 -6.15
C TRP A 13 -12.70 -1.11 -6.23
N GLU A 14 -13.36 -1.05 -5.08
CA GLU A 14 -14.81 -1.00 -4.94
C GLU A 14 -15.23 0.38 -4.39
N PRO A 15 -15.44 1.41 -5.25
CA PRO A 15 -15.72 2.77 -4.79
C PRO A 15 -16.94 2.87 -3.88
N GLY A 16 -17.99 2.10 -4.17
CA GLY A 16 -19.23 2.07 -3.38
C GLY A 16 -19.05 1.55 -1.95
N ARG A 17 -17.93 0.88 -1.65
CA ARG A 17 -17.58 0.39 -0.32
C ARG A 17 -16.34 1.05 0.27
N GLY A 18 -15.66 1.91 -0.48
CA GLY A 18 -14.36 2.45 -0.08
C GLY A 18 -13.30 1.36 0.08
N ARG A 19 -13.47 0.19 -0.55
CA ARG A 19 -12.58 -0.95 -0.36
C ARG A 19 -11.53 -0.99 -1.46
N LEU A 20 -10.26 -0.98 -1.07
CA LEU A 20 -9.14 -1.24 -1.96
C LEU A 20 -8.46 -2.53 -1.53
N ARG A 21 -8.24 -3.44 -2.49
CA ARG A 21 -7.36 -4.57 -2.33
C ARG A 21 -6.18 -4.42 -3.26
N VAL A 22 -4.98 -4.48 -2.70
CA VAL A 22 -3.73 -4.47 -3.45
C VAL A 22 -3.01 -5.77 -3.17
N ARG A 23 -2.76 -6.54 -4.23
CA ARG A 23 -1.79 -7.64 -4.17
C ARG A 23 -0.60 -7.20 -4.97
N VAL A 24 0.52 -6.99 -4.30
CA VAL A 24 1.80 -6.88 -5.00
C VAL A 24 2.32 -8.31 -5.14
N GLY A 25 3.02 -8.62 -6.23
CA GLY A 25 3.79 -9.86 -6.34
C GLY A 25 5.13 -9.66 -5.67
N GLY A 26 5.73 -10.70 -5.09
CA GLY A 26 7.09 -10.58 -4.55
C GLY A 26 7.80 -11.93 -4.54
N PRO A 27 9.07 -11.98 -4.13
CA PRO A 27 9.79 -13.24 -4.03
C PRO A 27 9.16 -14.13 -2.94
N PRO A 28 8.98 -15.45 -3.19
CA PRO A 28 8.32 -16.35 -2.25
C PRO A 28 8.96 -16.27 -0.86
N VAL A 29 8.12 -16.12 0.16
CA VAL A 29 8.57 -16.18 1.56
C VAL A 29 9.04 -17.61 1.80
N ARG A 30 10.28 -17.79 2.30
CA ARG A 30 10.79 -19.14 2.58
C ARG A 30 9.92 -19.77 3.68
N PRO A 31 9.34 -20.97 3.44
CA PRO A 31 8.62 -21.69 4.48
C PRO A 31 9.55 -21.92 5.69
N GLY A 32 9.09 -21.52 6.88
CA GLY A 32 9.84 -21.72 8.14
C GLY A 32 10.66 -20.51 8.63
N ALA A 33 10.69 -19.39 7.91
CA ALA A 33 11.02 -18.09 8.48
C ALA A 33 9.70 -17.40 8.83
N ASP A 34 9.47 -17.06 10.11
CA ASP A 34 8.30 -16.34 10.66
C ASP A 34 7.24 -15.98 9.61
N GLU A 35 6.41 -16.96 9.24
CA GLU A 35 5.38 -16.76 8.23
C GLU A 35 4.52 -15.60 8.72
N PRO A 36 4.42 -14.49 7.97
CA PRO A 36 3.88 -13.27 8.54
C PRO A 36 2.42 -13.52 8.90
N SER A 37 2.12 -13.61 10.19
CA SER A 37 0.73 -13.68 10.65
C SER A 37 0.00 -12.44 10.13
N PRO A 38 -1.29 -12.53 9.79
CA PRO A 38 -2.03 -11.35 9.35
C PRO A 38 -1.91 -10.24 10.40
N ALA A 39 -1.60 -9.02 9.96
CA ALA A 39 -1.55 -7.85 10.82
C ALA A 39 -2.75 -6.96 10.46
N GLU A 40 -3.57 -6.65 11.45
CA GLU A 40 -4.72 -5.77 11.30
C GLU A 40 -4.56 -4.55 12.20
N PHE A 41 -4.71 -3.36 11.63
CA PHE A 41 -4.62 -2.12 12.38
C PHE A 41 -5.41 -1.01 11.68
N VAL A 42 -5.74 0.04 12.41
CA VAL A 42 -6.33 1.26 11.84
C VAL A 42 -5.24 2.28 11.63
N ALA A 43 -5.16 2.85 10.44
CA ALA A 43 -4.18 3.86 10.09
C ALA A 43 -4.83 5.04 9.33
N PRO A 44 -4.33 6.27 9.50
CA PRO A 44 -4.61 7.36 8.59
C PRO A 44 -4.21 7.00 7.15
N VAL A 45 -5.13 7.21 6.21
CA VAL A 45 -4.91 6.93 4.79
C VAL A 45 -5.22 8.16 3.95
N VAL A 46 -4.38 8.37 2.94
CA VAL A 46 -4.66 9.28 1.83
C VAL A 46 -4.82 8.44 0.57
N LEU A 47 -5.94 8.61 -0.13
CA LEU A 47 -6.19 7.99 -1.43
C LEU A 47 -6.23 9.07 -2.51
N VAL A 48 -5.41 8.92 -3.55
CA VAL A 48 -5.43 9.78 -4.74
C VAL A 48 -6.19 9.07 -5.84
N LEU A 49 -7.20 9.74 -6.37
CA LEU A 49 -8.06 9.24 -7.44
C LEU A 49 -7.92 10.13 -8.69
N SER A 50 -8.08 9.50 -9.85
CA SER A 50 -8.34 10.17 -11.13
C SER A 50 -9.79 10.66 -11.24
N GLU A 51 -10.14 11.31 -12.35
CA GLU A 51 -11.49 11.82 -12.62
C GLU A 51 -12.55 10.70 -12.70
N ASP A 52 -12.18 9.55 -13.26
CA ASP A 52 -12.99 8.33 -13.36
C ASP A 52 -13.02 7.50 -12.05
N SER A 53 -12.49 8.04 -10.96
CA SER A 53 -12.41 7.37 -9.64
C SER A 53 -11.54 6.12 -9.64
N THR A 54 -10.58 6.02 -10.57
CA THR A 54 -9.51 5.02 -10.55
C THR A 54 -8.46 5.42 -9.51
N PRO A 55 -8.03 4.51 -8.63
CA PRO A 55 -7.03 4.82 -7.62
C PRO A 55 -5.65 4.90 -8.27
N LEU A 56 -4.96 6.01 -8.04
CA LEU A 56 -3.62 6.28 -8.57
C LEU A 56 -2.55 6.00 -7.52
N ASP A 57 -2.76 6.52 -6.30
CA ASP A 57 -1.82 6.39 -5.20
C ASP A 57 -2.54 6.18 -3.87
N VAL A 58 -1.89 5.46 -2.97
CA VAL A 58 -2.31 5.27 -1.59
C VAL A 58 -1.15 5.59 -0.67
N GLU A 59 -1.39 6.43 0.33
CA GLU A 59 -0.46 6.65 1.43
C GLU A 59 -1.09 6.15 2.73
N VAL A 60 -0.44 5.21 3.43
CA VAL A 60 -0.80 4.76 4.78
C VAL A 60 0.22 5.32 5.75
N ARG A 61 -0.23 6.06 6.76
CA ARG A 61 0.65 6.74 7.72
C ARG A 61 0.50 6.14 9.11
N GLY A 62 1.54 6.24 9.94
CA GLY A 62 1.50 5.78 11.33
C GLY A 62 1.42 4.26 11.45
N LEU A 63 2.10 3.53 10.56
CA LEU A 63 2.21 2.08 10.62
C LEU A 63 2.81 1.65 11.97
N PRO A 64 2.22 0.65 12.66
CA PRO A 64 2.83 0.07 13.85
C PRO A 64 4.22 -0.48 13.54
N ALA A 65 5.14 -0.41 14.50
CA ALA A 65 6.52 -0.88 14.32
C ALA A 65 6.63 -2.35 13.87
N ASP A 66 5.65 -3.18 14.22
CA ASP A 66 5.55 -4.56 13.76
C ASP A 66 5.18 -4.66 12.27
N ALA A 67 4.21 -3.85 11.81
CA ALA A 67 3.86 -3.77 10.39
C ALA A 67 5.03 -3.25 9.54
N VAL A 68 5.74 -2.23 10.03
CA VAL A 68 6.94 -1.67 9.39
C VAL A 68 8.03 -2.73 9.22
N ARG A 69 8.30 -3.53 10.26
CA ARG A 69 9.29 -4.63 10.19
C ARG A 69 8.91 -5.68 9.16
N ARG A 70 7.63 -6.05 9.08
CA ARG A 70 7.11 -7.08 8.17
C ARG A 70 7.13 -6.65 6.71
N LEU A 71 6.89 -5.36 6.44
CA LEU A 71 6.95 -4.79 5.09
C LEU A 71 8.38 -4.52 4.62
N SER A 72 9.35 -4.52 5.54
CA SER A 72 10.74 -4.18 5.22
C SER A 72 11.37 -4.94 4.06
N PRO A 73 11.20 -6.27 3.93
CA PRO A 73 11.86 -7.03 2.87
C PRO A 73 11.32 -6.71 1.47
N TYR A 74 10.13 -6.12 1.38
CA TYR A 74 9.38 -5.88 0.14
C TYR A 74 9.35 -4.40 -0.26
N SER A 75 10.13 -3.56 0.42
CA SER A 75 10.01 -2.12 0.28
C SER A 75 11.33 -1.46 -0.04
N SER A 76 11.28 -0.52 -0.98
CA SER A 76 12.38 0.40 -1.27
C SER A 76 12.47 1.47 -0.18
N ALA A 77 13.65 1.68 0.39
CA ALA A 77 13.89 2.78 1.32
C ALA A 77 13.78 4.12 0.59
N ARG A 78 13.06 5.08 1.21
CA ARG A 78 12.73 6.42 0.67
C ARG A 78 13.92 7.24 0.13
N HIS A 79 15.16 6.90 0.50
CA HIS A 79 16.32 7.75 0.21
C HIS A 79 16.91 7.63 -1.19
N ARG A 80 16.59 6.60 -1.96
CA ARG A 80 16.98 6.50 -3.38
C ARG A 80 16.04 5.55 -4.09
N ALA A 81 15.05 6.05 -4.83
CA ALA A 81 14.46 5.23 -5.88
C ALA A 81 13.81 6.07 -7.00
N PRO A 82 13.83 5.55 -8.25
CA PRO A 82 13.44 6.27 -9.45
C PRO A 82 11.92 6.45 -9.53
N ALA A 83 11.47 7.18 -10.55
CA ALA A 83 10.06 7.41 -10.84
C ALA A 83 9.21 6.15 -11.12
N SER A 84 9.77 4.94 -11.00
CA SER A 84 9.19 3.65 -11.40
C SER A 84 8.64 2.79 -10.26
N ASP A 85 8.87 3.15 -8.99
CA ASP A 85 8.56 2.22 -7.91
C ASP A 85 7.08 2.23 -7.53
N VAL A 86 6.54 1.01 -7.40
CA VAL A 86 5.13 0.72 -7.07
C VAL A 86 4.91 0.75 -5.56
N VAL A 87 5.92 0.46 -4.73
CA VAL A 87 5.81 0.48 -3.26
C VAL A 87 7.04 1.14 -2.63
N SER A 88 6.82 2.12 -1.77
CA SER A 88 7.87 2.78 -0.97
C SER A 88 7.52 2.74 0.51
N LEU A 89 8.50 2.45 1.36
CA LEU A 89 8.35 2.47 2.81
C LEU A 89 9.39 3.38 3.45
N ASP A 90 8.90 4.24 4.33
CA ASP A 90 9.71 5.01 5.25
C ASP A 90 9.56 4.39 6.65
N TYR A 91 10.62 3.72 7.08
CA TYR A 91 10.69 3.03 8.36
C TYR A 91 10.65 3.99 9.54
N GLU A 92 11.30 5.15 9.41
CA GLU A 92 11.43 6.13 10.49
C GLU A 92 10.10 6.86 10.70
N ALA A 93 9.40 7.16 9.59
CA ALA A 93 8.10 7.83 9.63
C ALA A 93 6.90 6.88 9.78
N GLY A 94 7.11 5.56 9.69
CA GLY A 94 6.01 4.58 9.66
C GLY A 94 5.04 4.86 8.52
N TRP A 95 5.55 5.15 7.32
CA TRP A 95 4.77 5.59 6.18
C TRP A 95 4.97 4.66 4.98
N LEU A 96 3.87 4.11 4.47
CA LEU A 96 3.82 3.28 3.27
C LEU A 96 3.14 4.08 2.17
N TRP A 97 3.76 4.15 1.01
CA TRP A 97 3.17 4.68 -0.21
C TRP A 97 3.15 3.60 -1.28
N VAL A 98 2.00 3.46 -1.93
CA VAL A 98 1.77 2.51 -3.02
C VAL A 98 1.25 3.27 -4.22
N ARG A 99 1.95 3.18 -5.35
CA ARG A 99 1.48 3.65 -6.65
C ARG A 99 0.78 2.51 -7.36
N LEU A 100 -0.47 2.75 -7.76
CA LEU A 100 -1.35 1.74 -8.33
C LEU A 100 -1.47 1.88 -9.85
N ALA A 101 -1.49 3.12 -10.33
CA ALA A 101 -1.60 3.43 -11.75
C ALA A 101 -0.97 4.79 -12.05
N GLU A 102 -0.56 4.99 -13.31
CA GLU A 102 -0.23 6.32 -13.81
C GLU A 102 -1.49 7.09 -14.19
N GLY A 103 -1.49 8.40 -13.94
CA GLY A 103 -2.62 9.25 -14.30
C GLY A 103 -2.52 10.63 -13.69
N ARG A 104 -3.51 11.47 -14.04
CA ARG A 104 -3.64 12.81 -13.46
C ARG A 104 -4.48 12.75 -12.20
N ALA A 105 -3.92 13.20 -11.08
CA ALA A 105 -4.64 13.35 -9.82
C ALA A 105 -5.78 14.37 -9.98
N ALA A 106 -7.00 13.95 -9.63
CA ALA A 106 -8.19 14.78 -9.66
C ALA A 106 -8.78 14.99 -8.26
N ARG A 107 -8.74 13.95 -7.42
CA ARG A 107 -9.30 13.98 -6.07
C ARG A 107 -8.34 13.36 -5.07
N ARG A 108 -8.22 14.00 -3.91
CA ARG A 108 -7.45 13.48 -2.77
C ARG A 108 -8.41 13.28 -1.60
N LEU A 109 -8.55 12.04 -1.16
CA LEU A 109 -9.39 11.66 -0.03
C LEU A 109 -8.51 11.43 1.18
N HIS A 110 -8.89 12.02 2.30
CA HIS A 110 -8.25 11.82 3.59
C HIS A 110 -9.19 11.06 4.50
N GLY A 111 -8.66 10.12 5.27
CA GLY A 111 -9.48 9.34 6.18
C GLY A 111 -8.68 8.36 6.98
N THR A 112 -9.37 7.32 7.44
CA THR A 112 -8.77 6.19 8.13
C THR A 112 -9.13 4.92 7.39
N ALA A 113 -8.27 3.92 7.42
CA ALA A 113 -8.62 2.60 6.90
C ALA A 113 -8.32 1.53 7.94
N GLY A 114 -9.19 0.51 7.98
CA GLY A 114 -8.76 -0.79 8.48
C GLY A 114 -7.78 -1.38 7.47
N VAL A 115 -6.53 -1.54 7.89
CA VAL A 115 -5.45 -2.11 7.09
C VAL A 115 -5.25 -3.54 7.53
N ARG A 116 -5.42 -4.48 6.60
CA ARG A 116 -5.04 -5.88 6.80
C ARG A 116 -3.89 -6.21 5.88
N LEU A 117 -2.75 -6.57 6.49
CA LEU A 117 -1.63 -7.21 5.81
C LEU A 117 -1.82 -8.71 5.97
N ALA A 118 -1.99 -9.46 4.88
CA ALA A 118 -2.12 -10.91 4.93
C ALA A 118 -0.93 -11.56 4.22
N PRO A 119 -0.34 -12.66 4.69
CA PRO A 119 0.69 -13.38 3.95
C PRO A 119 0.13 -13.90 2.60
N GLY A 120 0.99 -13.95 1.59
CA GLY A 120 0.70 -14.56 0.28
C GLY A 120 1.96 -15.16 -0.31
N ASP A 121 1.80 -15.99 -1.35
CA ASP A 121 2.93 -16.53 -2.12
C ASP A 121 3.66 -15.37 -2.81
N GLY A 122 4.72 -14.87 -2.16
CA GLY A 122 5.58 -13.84 -2.72
C GLY A 122 5.42 -12.45 -2.10
N PHE A 123 4.19 -12.01 -1.86
CA PHE A 123 3.90 -10.77 -1.14
C PHE A 123 2.52 -10.82 -0.50
N GLY A 124 2.37 -10.06 0.59
CA GLY A 124 1.18 -10.04 1.38
C GLY A 124 0.15 -8.99 0.96
N GLY A 125 -1.06 -9.40 0.59
CA GLY A 125 -2.12 -8.48 0.18
C GLY A 125 -2.40 -7.41 1.24
N VAL A 126 -2.59 -6.17 0.78
CA VAL A 126 -3.07 -5.05 1.59
C VAL A 126 -4.56 -4.87 1.28
N ASP A 127 -5.40 -5.23 2.22
CA ASP A 127 -6.83 -4.90 2.21
C ASP A 127 -7.03 -3.61 3.01
N LEU A 128 -7.59 -2.58 2.36
CA LEU A 128 -7.97 -1.31 2.95
C LEU A 128 -9.48 -1.14 2.91
N ASP A 129 -10.09 -0.98 4.08
CA ASP A 129 -11.48 -0.52 4.22
C ASP A 129 -11.46 0.98 4.54
N PHE A 130 -11.46 1.82 3.50
CA PHE A 130 -11.30 3.27 3.63
C PHE A 130 -12.60 3.92 4.11
N ARG A 131 -12.47 4.65 5.20
CA ARG A 131 -13.51 5.50 5.77
C ARG A 131 -13.10 6.95 5.59
N PRO A 132 -13.77 7.71 4.70
CA PRO A 132 -13.45 9.12 4.52
C PRO A 132 -13.59 9.84 5.85
N GLY A 133 -12.55 10.57 6.22
CA GLY A 133 -12.61 11.51 7.33
C GLY A 133 -13.45 12.72 6.95
N PRO A 134 -13.82 13.56 7.92
CA PRO A 134 -14.33 14.89 7.57
C PRO A 134 -13.33 15.53 6.62
N ALA A 135 -13.82 16.06 5.50
CA ALA A 135 -12.98 16.79 4.56
C ALA A 135 -12.21 17.83 5.39
N ALA A 136 -10.88 17.75 5.38
CA ALA A 136 -10.07 18.81 5.94
C ALA A 136 -10.51 20.08 5.22
N ALA A 137 -11.19 20.98 5.94
CA ALA A 137 -11.54 22.28 5.42
C ALA A 137 -10.21 22.96 5.06
N ASN A 138 -9.94 23.06 3.76
CA ASN A 138 -8.97 24.01 3.25
C ASN A 138 -9.65 25.37 3.18
#